data_AF-A0A940L1G3-F1
#
_entry.id   AF-A0A940L1G3-F1
#
_cell.length_a   1.000
_cell.length_b   1.000
_cell.length_c   1.000
_cell.angle_alpha   90.00
_cell.angle_beta   90.00
_cell.angle_gamma   90.00
#
_symmetry.space_group_name_H-M   'P 1'
#
loop_
_entity.id
_entity.type
_entity.pdbx_description
1 polymer ?
#
loop_
_entity_poly.entity_id
_entity_poly.type
_entity_poly.pdbx_seq_one_letter_code
_entity_poly.pdbx_strand_id
1 'polypeptide(L)'
;MKIAKILLAGVALLAVAGCKVVDIKNGRVPDAYLSKAKQYEGIYKGTFNGIPGELILTFEGSKAVLTYRNAMGTDILNNNCASSFGNLTKVYITGKKTNPNLDAVEFAFNSGRCSLMVQGRSMYVDFKEKNGVTKLSLSILREMRQRRECRWYQGDHDNPPFQVCNWVQDPVYIYGNFAR
;
A
#
# COMPACT_ATOMS: atom_id res chain seq x y z
N MET A 1 19.19 57.67 -27.77
CA MET A 1 17.97 57.28 -27.03
C MET A 1 17.13 56.33 -27.87
N LYS A 2 17.14 55.02 -27.60
CA LYS A 2 16.05 54.12 -27.97
C LYS A 2 15.89 53.09 -26.85
N ILE A 3 14.74 53.16 -26.20
CA ILE A 3 14.30 52.34 -25.08
C ILE A 3 13.85 51.00 -25.67
N ALA A 4 14.47 49.91 -25.25
CA ALA A 4 13.96 48.56 -25.47
C ALA A 4 13.58 47.97 -24.12
N LYS A 5 12.28 48.06 -23.80
CA LYS A 5 11.61 47.16 -22.86
C LYS A 5 11.68 45.76 -23.47
N ILE A 6 11.93 44.72 -22.68
CA ILE A 6 11.09 43.52 -22.63
C ILE A 6 11.42 42.76 -21.33
N LEU A 7 10.32 42.47 -20.65
CA LEU A 7 10.15 41.74 -19.40
C LEU A 7 10.25 40.21 -19.64
N LEU A 8 10.25 39.47 -18.52
CA LEU A 8 9.77 38.09 -18.35
C LEU A 8 10.69 36.93 -18.78
N ALA A 9 11.32 36.32 -17.77
CA ALA A 9 11.36 34.85 -17.64
C ALA A 9 11.56 34.48 -16.15
N GLY A 10 10.56 34.76 -15.33
CA GLY A 10 10.43 34.11 -14.02
C GLY A 10 10.05 32.66 -14.24
N VAL A 11 11.04 31.76 -14.26
CA VAL A 11 10.81 30.32 -14.20
C VAL A 11 10.39 29.99 -12.77
N ALA A 12 9.08 30.05 -12.52
CA ALA A 12 8.48 29.44 -11.35
C ALA A 12 8.61 27.91 -11.51
N LEU A 13 9.71 27.35 -11.01
CA LEU A 13 9.84 25.92 -10.73
C LEU A 13 8.88 25.59 -9.58
N LEU A 14 7.61 25.40 -9.93
CA LEU A 14 6.70 24.62 -9.10
C LEU A 14 7.23 23.19 -9.11
N ALA A 15 8.13 22.89 -8.17
CA ALA A 15 8.44 21.53 -7.79
C ALA A 15 7.15 20.95 -7.19
N VAL A 16 6.34 20.34 -8.05
CA VAL A 16 5.20 19.54 -7.63
C VAL A 16 5.77 18.40 -6.80
N ALA A 17 5.85 18.59 -5.48
CA ALA A 17 6.07 17.54 -4.51
C ALA A 17 4.77 16.72 -4.44
N GLY A 18 4.47 16.02 -5.53
CA GLY A 18 3.32 15.13 -5.61
C GLY A 18 3.71 13.74 -5.14
N CYS A 19 2.84 13.09 -4.38
CA CYS A 19 2.91 11.64 -4.19
C CYS A 19 2.89 10.98 -5.57
N LYS A 20 4.00 10.35 -5.96
CA LYS A 20 4.12 9.66 -7.25
C LYS A 20 3.91 8.18 -7.01
N VAL A 21 2.93 7.61 -7.68
CA VAL A 21 2.78 6.16 -7.80
C VAL A 21 3.55 5.71 -9.04
N VAL A 22 4.41 4.71 -8.88
CA VAL A 22 5.20 4.12 -9.96
C VAL A 22 4.75 2.67 -10.13
N ASP A 23 4.17 2.36 -11.28
CA ASP A 23 3.87 0.98 -11.67
C ASP A 23 5.18 0.23 -11.98
N ILE A 24 5.31 -0.95 -11.38
CA ILE A 24 6.47 -1.81 -11.51
C ILE A 24 6.14 -2.94 -12.48
N LYS A 25 6.92 -3.02 -13.56
CA LYS A 25 6.80 -4.11 -14.54
C LYS A 25 7.64 -5.30 -14.07
N ASN A 26 7.02 -6.48 -14.00
CA ASN A 26 7.68 -7.75 -13.69
C ASN A 26 8.42 -7.80 -12.34
N GLY A 27 8.01 -6.99 -11.35
CA GLY A 27 8.63 -6.96 -10.03
C GLY A 27 9.99 -6.30 -9.94
N ARG A 28 10.47 -5.67 -11.02
CA ARG A 28 11.83 -5.08 -11.09
C ARG A 28 11.81 -3.59 -10.78
N VAL A 29 12.49 -3.21 -9.71
CA VAL A 29 12.68 -1.80 -9.34
C VAL A 29 13.62 -1.13 -10.37
N PRO A 30 13.27 0.04 -10.92
CA PRO A 30 14.15 0.77 -11.83
C PRO A 30 15.49 1.10 -11.16
N ASP A 31 16.59 1.00 -11.92
CA ASP A 31 17.96 1.18 -11.38
C ASP A 31 18.18 2.50 -10.64
N ALA A 32 17.52 3.56 -11.10
CA ALA A 32 17.54 4.88 -10.47
C ALA A 32 17.07 4.87 -9.00
N TYR A 33 16.25 3.89 -8.61
CA TYR A 33 15.72 3.74 -7.25
C TYR A 33 16.28 2.52 -6.51
N LEU A 34 16.99 1.62 -7.20
CA LEU A 34 17.40 0.32 -6.66
C LEU A 34 18.28 0.45 -5.41
N SER A 35 19.29 1.33 -5.44
CA SER A 35 20.19 1.54 -4.29
C SER A 35 19.43 2.00 -3.04
N LYS A 36 18.46 2.91 -3.20
CA LYS A 36 17.60 3.38 -2.11
C LYS A 36 16.64 2.28 -1.63
N ALA A 37 16.03 1.53 -2.56
CA ALA A 37 15.11 0.45 -2.26
C ALA A 37 15.78 -0.69 -1.47
N LYS A 38 17.05 -1.00 -1.77
CA LYS A 38 17.83 -2.02 -1.05
C LYS A 38 18.07 -1.70 0.43
N GLN A 39 17.94 -0.44 0.86
CA GLN A 39 18.05 -0.08 2.27
C GLN A 39 16.95 -0.73 3.14
N TYR A 40 15.84 -1.11 2.52
CA TYR A 40 14.71 -1.81 3.13
C TYR A 40 14.86 -3.34 3.11
N GLU A 41 15.96 -3.90 2.59
CA GLU A 41 16.20 -5.34 2.68
C GLU A 41 16.40 -5.77 4.13
N GLY A 42 15.71 -6.82 4.56
CA GLY A 42 15.91 -7.34 5.91
C GLY A 42 14.82 -8.29 6.37
N ILE A 43 15.04 -8.77 7.60
CA ILE A 43 14.09 -9.59 8.34
C ILE A 43 13.39 -8.69 9.35
N TYR A 44 12.09 -8.55 9.20
CA TYR A 44 11.23 -7.75 10.06
C TYR A 44 10.43 -8.69 10.96
N LYS A 45 10.55 -8.51 12.28
CA LYS A 45 9.83 -9.35 13.26
C LYS A 45 8.54 -8.66 13.68
N GLY A 46 7.48 -9.42 13.87
CA GLY A 46 6.19 -8.82 14.15
C GLY A 46 5.06 -9.83 14.26
N THR A 47 3.85 -9.35 14.01
CA THR A 47 2.64 -10.17 14.00
C THR A 47 1.83 -9.90 12.74
N PHE A 48 1.17 -10.92 12.22
CA PHE A 48 0.15 -10.79 11.20
C PHE A 48 -1.12 -11.47 11.70
N ASN A 49 -2.23 -10.71 11.75
CA ASN A 49 -3.50 -11.15 12.30
C ASN A 49 -3.37 -11.77 13.71
N GLY A 50 -2.52 -11.17 14.55
CA GLY A 50 -2.23 -11.64 15.91
C GLY A 50 -1.21 -12.78 16.01
N ILE A 51 -0.78 -13.37 14.89
CA ILE A 51 0.17 -14.49 14.87
C ILE A 51 1.59 -13.97 14.71
N PRO A 52 2.52 -14.27 15.65
CA PRO A 52 3.92 -13.88 15.53
C PRO A 52 4.59 -14.50 14.30
N GLY A 53 5.46 -13.74 13.65
CA GLY A 53 6.22 -14.21 12.50
C GLY A 53 7.26 -13.20 12.04
N GLU A 54 7.92 -13.56 10.95
CA GLU A 54 8.94 -12.76 10.29
C GLU A 54 8.52 -12.49 8.85
N LEU A 55 8.61 -11.23 8.46
CA LEU A 55 8.46 -10.79 7.08
C LEU A 55 9.86 -10.46 6.54
N ILE A 56 10.23 -11.07 5.43
CA ILE A 56 11.59 -11.02 4.89
C ILE A 56 11.50 -10.38 3.51
N LEU A 57 12.09 -9.20 3.37
CA LEU A 57 12.20 -8.47 2.11
C LEU A 57 13.64 -8.59 1.59
N THR A 58 13.82 -9.12 0.39
CA THR A 58 15.12 -9.29 -0.27
C THR A 58 15.05 -8.86 -1.74
N PHE A 59 16.19 -8.71 -2.39
CA PHE A 59 16.31 -8.44 -3.82
C PHE A 59 17.13 -9.51 -4.53
N GLU A 60 16.54 -10.09 -5.58
CA GLU A 60 17.23 -10.90 -6.58
C GLU A 60 17.61 -9.99 -7.77
N GLY A 61 18.81 -9.42 -7.71
CA GLY A 61 19.22 -8.38 -8.65
C GLY A 61 18.42 -7.09 -8.42
N SER A 62 17.52 -6.75 -9.36
CA SER A 62 16.57 -5.63 -9.25
C SER A 62 15.15 -6.07 -8.87
N LYS A 63 14.90 -7.37 -8.73
CA LYS A 63 13.57 -7.91 -8.41
C LYS A 63 13.38 -7.98 -6.90
N ALA A 64 12.38 -7.27 -6.38
CA ALA A 64 12.02 -7.38 -4.97
C ALA A 64 11.25 -8.68 -4.71
N VAL A 65 11.65 -9.41 -3.66
CA VAL A 65 11.05 -10.67 -3.23
C VAL A 65 10.63 -10.53 -1.78
N LEU A 66 9.37 -10.84 -1.51
CA LEU A 66 8.80 -10.79 -0.17
C LEU A 66 8.41 -12.20 0.25
N THR A 67 8.82 -12.60 1.44
CA THR A 67 8.49 -13.90 2.02
C THR A 67 8.05 -13.75 3.46
N TYR A 68 7.27 -14.70 3.95
CA TYR A 68 6.82 -14.78 5.34
C TYR A 68 7.22 -16.13 5.91
N ARG A 69 7.55 -16.15 7.20
CA ARG A 69 7.68 -17.39 7.96
C ARG A 69 7.26 -17.20 9.41
N ASN A 70 6.75 -18.26 10.02
CA ASN A 70 6.51 -18.35 11.44
C ASN A 70 6.76 -19.81 11.92
N ALA A 71 6.35 -20.11 13.16
CA ALA A 71 6.48 -21.44 13.73
C ALA A 71 5.66 -22.53 12.99
N MET A 72 4.65 -22.16 12.22
CA MET A 72 3.76 -23.07 11.50
C MET A 72 4.14 -23.25 10.01
N GLY A 73 5.05 -22.43 9.47
CA GLY A 73 5.51 -22.53 8.09
C GLY A 73 5.64 -21.16 7.41
N THR A 74 5.40 -21.10 6.11
CA THR A 74 5.61 -19.91 5.26
C THR A 74 4.32 -19.25 4.75
N ASP A 75 3.15 -19.82 5.08
CA ASP A 75 1.84 -19.32 4.66
C ASP A 75 1.35 -18.22 5.62
N ILE A 76 1.27 -16.96 5.14
CA ILE A 76 0.89 -15.83 5.99
C ILE A 76 -0.55 -15.90 6.52
N LEU A 77 -1.45 -16.60 5.82
CA LEU A 77 -2.84 -16.79 6.24
C LEU A 77 -3.03 -17.96 7.22
N ASN A 78 -1.99 -18.77 7.46
CA ASN A 78 -1.90 -19.76 8.54
C ASN A 78 -3.05 -20.80 8.64
N ASN A 79 -3.71 -21.13 7.54
CA ASN A 79 -4.87 -22.04 7.51
C ASN A 79 -4.81 -23.04 6.33
N ASN A 80 -3.62 -23.55 6.00
CA ASN A 80 -3.41 -24.37 4.79
C ASN A 80 -3.93 -23.71 3.51
N CYS A 81 -3.89 -22.38 3.45
CA CYS A 81 -4.33 -21.60 2.31
C CYS A 81 -3.39 -21.78 1.13
N ALA A 82 -2.12 -22.14 1.40
CA ALA A 82 -1.03 -22.11 0.43
C ALA A 82 -0.91 -20.71 -0.21
N SER A 83 -1.04 -19.67 0.62
CA SER A 83 -0.95 -18.29 0.15
C SER A 83 0.48 -17.92 -0.21
N SER A 84 0.64 -17.00 -1.16
CA SER A 84 1.95 -16.57 -1.64
C SER A 84 1.96 -15.11 -2.08
N PHE A 85 3.14 -14.50 -1.94
CA PHE A 85 3.43 -13.20 -2.50
C PHE A 85 3.95 -13.35 -3.94
N GLY A 86 3.42 -12.54 -4.83
CA GLY A 86 3.89 -12.41 -6.20
C GLY A 86 4.84 -11.24 -6.36
N ASN A 87 4.92 -10.73 -7.59
CA ASN A 87 5.80 -9.62 -7.92
C ASN A 87 5.36 -8.31 -7.25
N LEU A 88 6.33 -7.44 -6.97
CA LEU A 88 6.09 -6.01 -6.71
C LEU A 88 5.35 -5.40 -7.91
N THR A 89 4.21 -4.75 -7.68
CA THR A 89 3.36 -4.16 -8.72
C THR A 89 3.36 -2.63 -8.65
N LYS A 90 3.46 -2.03 -7.46
CA LYS A 90 3.49 -0.57 -7.30
C LYS A 90 4.42 -0.12 -6.20
N VAL A 91 4.94 1.09 -6.38
CA VAL A 91 5.75 1.82 -5.38
C VAL A 91 5.15 3.21 -5.20
N TYR A 92 4.92 3.59 -3.95
CA TYR A 92 4.39 4.88 -3.56
C TYR A 92 5.55 5.72 -3.01
N ILE A 93 5.85 6.81 -3.72
CA ILE A 93 7.00 7.66 -3.44
C ILE A 93 6.52 9.08 -3.11
N THR A 94 7.05 9.66 -2.04
CA THR A 94 6.91 11.09 -1.74
C THR A 94 8.26 11.79 -1.70
N GLY A 95 8.23 13.11 -1.44
CA GLY A 95 9.42 13.93 -1.42
C GLY A 95 9.86 14.42 -2.81
N LYS A 96 11.08 14.96 -2.86
CA LYS A 96 11.62 15.56 -4.08
C LYS A 96 12.28 14.49 -4.96
N LYS A 97 12.32 14.71 -6.28
CA LYS A 97 12.99 13.79 -7.23
C LYS A 97 14.46 13.50 -6.86
N THR A 98 15.15 14.45 -6.24
CA THR A 98 16.56 14.32 -5.82
C THR A 98 16.73 13.55 -4.51
N ASN A 99 15.68 13.42 -3.70
CA ASN A 99 15.67 12.65 -2.46
C ASN A 99 14.28 12.02 -2.23
N PRO A 100 13.94 10.98 -3.01
CA PRO A 100 12.64 10.32 -2.90
C PRO A 100 12.54 9.55 -1.58
N ASN A 101 11.39 9.64 -0.93
CA ASN A 101 11.03 8.79 0.21
C ASN A 101 10.11 7.67 -0.26
N LEU A 102 10.38 6.44 0.20
CA LEU A 102 9.50 5.31 -0.03
C LEU A 102 8.45 5.28 1.08
N ASP A 103 7.18 5.48 0.73
CA ASP A 103 6.09 5.44 1.70
C ASP A 103 5.45 4.07 1.77
N ALA A 104 5.21 3.45 0.62
CA ALA A 104 4.57 2.14 0.56
C ALA A 104 4.89 1.37 -0.72
N VAL A 105 4.59 0.09 -0.71
CA VAL A 105 4.61 -0.77 -1.88
C VAL A 105 3.40 -1.69 -1.92
N GLU A 106 3.07 -2.15 -3.12
CA GLU A 106 2.05 -3.16 -3.36
C GLU A 106 2.70 -4.38 -4.00
N PHE A 107 2.53 -5.55 -3.38
CA PHE A 107 2.88 -6.84 -3.98
C PHE A 107 1.62 -7.54 -4.47
N ALA A 108 1.70 -8.24 -5.58
CA ALA A 108 0.67 -9.20 -5.96
C ALA A 108 0.52 -10.25 -4.84
N PHE A 109 -0.70 -10.70 -4.59
CA PHE A 109 -0.99 -11.66 -3.54
C PHE A 109 -1.96 -12.72 -4.04
N ASN A 110 -1.62 -13.98 -3.79
CA ASN A 110 -2.48 -15.12 -4.04
C ASN A 110 -2.92 -15.72 -2.71
N SER A 111 -4.21 -15.65 -2.39
CA SER A 111 -4.80 -16.27 -1.20
C SER A 111 -4.94 -17.80 -1.30
N GLY A 112 -4.62 -18.37 -2.46
CA GLY A 112 -4.66 -19.81 -2.72
C GLY A 112 -6.05 -20.39 -2.47
N ARG A 113 -6.11 -21.43 -1.64
CA ARG A 113 -7.35 -22.13 -1.27
C ARG A 113 -8.31 -21.26 -0.46
N CYS A 114 -7.82 -20.18 0.15
CA CYS A 114 -8.62 -19.26 0.96
C CYS A 114 -9.23 -18.10 0.15
N SER A 115 -9.29 -18.22 -1.17
CA SER A 115 -9.82 -17.19 -2.08
C SER A 115 -11.30 -16.82 -1.88
N LEU A 116 -12.08 -17.67 -1.21
CA LEU A 116 -13.45 -17.36 -0.81
C LEU A 116 -13.53 -16.48 0.45
N MET A 117 -12.52 -16.55 1.32
CA MET A 117 -12.46 -15.80 2.59
C MET A 117 -11.58 -14.56 2.52
N VAL A 118 -10.65 -14.52 1.55
CA VAL A 118 -9.71 -13.42 1.30
C VAL A 118 -9.77 -13.05 -0.18
N GLN A 119 -10.52 -11.98 -0.45
CA GLN A 119 -10.82 -11.46 -1.79
C GLN A 119 -9.64 -10.67 -2.39
N GLY A 120 -8.77 -10.10 -1.54
CA GLY A 120 -7.62 -9.30 -1.94
C GLY A 120 -6.65 -10.05 -2.85
N ARG A 121 -6.23 -9.38 -3.92
CA ARG A 121 -5.22 -9.86 -4.89
C ARG A 121 -3.90 -9.11 -4.80
N SER A 122 -3.80 -8.24 -3.81
CA SER A 122 -2.60 -7.51 -3.49
C SER A 122 -2.43 -7.38 -1.99
N MET A 123 -1.18 -7.23 -1.59
CA MET A 123 -0.78 -6.87 -0.25
C MET A 123 -0.11 -5.50 -0.30
N TYR A 124 -0.65 -4.58 0.50
CA TYR A 124 -0.07 -3.27 0.70
C TYR A 124 0.88 -3.31 1.90
N VAL A 125 2.04 -2.70 1.76
CA VAL A 125 3.08 -2.60 2.79
C VAL A 125 3.44 -1.13 2.95
N ASP A 126 3.08 -0.56 4.10
CA ASP A 126 3.38 0.82 4.48
C ASP A 126 4.68 0.88 5.29
N PHE A 127 5.62 1.73 4.88
CA PHE A 127 6.89 1.94 5.56
C PHE A 127 6.81 3.18 6.46
N LYS A 128 7.12 3.00 7.74
CA LYS A 128 7.25 4.10 8.70
C LYS A 128 8.62 4.04 9.36
N GLU A 129 9.44 5.04 9.11
CA GLU A 129 10.69 5.22 9.85
C GLU A 129 10.50 6.17 11.02
N LYS A 130 10.91 5.73 12.22
CA LYS A 130 10.94 6.57 13.41
C LYS A 130 12.15 6.21 14.24
N ASN A 131 13.01 7.19 14.54
CA ASN A 131 14.22 7.02 15.35
C ASN A 131 15.16 5.90 14.85
N GLY A 132 15.31 5.76 13.53
CA GLY A 132 16.15 4.73 12.91
C GLY A 132 15.55 3.32 12.90
N VAL A 133 14.34 3.14 13.45
CA VAL A 133 13.59 1.88 13.37
C VAL A 133 12.65 1.94 12.18
N THR A 134 12.73 0.95 11.30
CA THR A 134 11.81 0.81 10.16
C THR A 134 10.66 -0.10 10.56
N LYS A 135 9.44 0.43 10.56
CA LYS A 135 8.21 -0.32 10.80
C LYS A 135 7.46 -0.57 9.50
N LEU A 136 6.93 -1.77 9.34
CA LEU A 136 6.09 -2.18 8.22
C LEU A 136 4.67 -2.42 8.72
N SER A 137 3.69 -1.77 8.11
CA SER A 137 2.27 -2.06 8.33
C SER A 137 1.70 -2.73 7.08
N LEU A 138 1.24 -3.96 7.22
CA LEU A 138 0.72 -4.77 6.13
C LEU A 138 -0.81 -4.73 6.13
N SER A 139 -1.42 -4.70 4.95
CA SER A 139 -2.85 -4.93 4.79
C SER A 139 -3.16 -5.77 3.56
N ILE A 140 -4.11 -6.69 3.72
CA ILE A 140 -4.70 -7.49 2.63
C ILE A 140 -6.21 -7.38 2.74
N LEU A 141 -6.89 -7.09 1.63
CA LEU A 141 -8.35 -7.05 1.62
C LEU A 141 -8.89 -8.46 1.92
N ARG A 142 -9.65 -8.59 3.00
CA ARG A 142 -10.34 -9.83 3.34
C ARG A 142 -11.64 -9.93 2.55
N GLU A 143 -12.50 -8.92 2.68
CA GLU A 143 -13.82 -8.91 2.06
C GLU A 143 -14.36 -7.49 1.89
N MET A 144 -15.24 -7.29 0.91
CA MET A 144 -16.11 -6.12 0.82
C MET A 144 -17.43 -6.41 1.53
N ARG A 145 -17.64 -5.83 2.71
CA ARG A 145 -18.91 -5.96 3.44
C ARG A 145 -19.92 -4.98 2.87
N GLN A 146 -21.14 -5.47 2.63
CA GLN A 146 -22.27 -4.60 2.32
C GLN A 146 -23.01 -4.27 3.60
N ARG A 147 -23.22 -2.98 3.86
CA ARG A 147 -24.14 -2.51 4.88
C ARG A 147 -25.16 -1.58 4.28
N ARG A 148 -26.36 -1.58 4.87
CA ARG A 148 -27.43 -0.67 4.48
C ARG A 148 -27.35 0.58 5.35
N GLU A 149 -27.02 1.72 4.75
CA GLU A 149 -27.13 3.02 5.40
C GLU A 149 -28.47 3.65 5.06
N CYS A 150 -29.29 3.93 6.07
CA CYS A 150 -30.56 4.62 5.89
C CYS A 150 -30.49 6.02 6.49
N ARG A 151 -30.87 7.02 5.71
CA ARG A 151 -31.00 8.41 6.17
C ARG A 151 -32.46 8.82 6.10
N TRP A 152 -32.92 9.47 7.16
CA TRP A 152 -34.23 10.09 7.21
C TRP A 152 -34.14 11.50 6.67
N TYR A 153 -35.05 11.83 5.76
CA TYR A 153 -35.22 13.18 5.26
C TYR A 153 -36.48 13.75 5.88
N GLN A 154 -36.37 14.96 6.43
CA GLN A 154 -37.55 15.68 6.89
C GLN A 154 -38.44 15.93 5.68
N GLY A 155 -39.72 15.59 5.81
CA GLY A 155 -40.75 15.95 4.87
C GLY A 155 -41.05 17.45 4.93
N ASP A 156 -41.92 17.92 4.05
CA ASP A 156 -42.43 19.29 4.05
C ASP A 156 -43.93 19.30 4.37
N HIS A 157 -44.62 20.42 4.11
CA HIS A 157 -46.05 20.55 4.38
C HIS A 157 -46.90 19.55 3.58
N ASP A 158 -46.43 19.19 2.38
CA ASP A 158 -47.17 18.37 1.42
C ASP A 158 -46.68 16.91 1.38
N ASN A 159 -45.50 16.63 1.93
CA ASN A 159 -44.86 15.32 1.90
C ASN A 159 -44.45 14.84 3.29
N PRO A 160 -44.84 13.63 3.73
CA PRO A 160 -44.38 13.07 4.99
C PRO A 160 -42.87 12.77 4.97
N PRO A 161 -42.20 12.72 6.14
CA PRO A 161 -40.83 12.25 6.22
C PRO A 161 -40.67 10.88 5.60
N PHE A 162 -39.60 10.70 4.84
CA PHE A 162 -39.31 9.43 4.16
C PHE A 162 -37.86 8.99 4.44
N GLN A 163 -37.66 7.68 4.34
CA GLN A 163 -36.36 7.06 4.55
C GLN A 163 -35.77 6.67 3.19
N VAL A 164 -34.52 7.06 2.95
CA VAL A 164 -33.74 6.59 1.81
C VAL A 164 -32.64 5.67 2.33
N CYS A 165 -32.63 4.43 1.86
CA CYS A 165 -31.61 3.44 2.19
C CYS A 165 -30.71 3.19 0.99
N ASN A 166 -29.40 3.33 1.19
CA ASN A 166 -28.39 3.01 0.20
C ASN A 166 -27.55 1.82 0.67
N TRP A 167 -27.15 0.96 -0.27
CA TRP A 167 -26.15 -0.06 -0.02
C TRP A 167 -24.76 0.56 -0.13
N VAL A 168 -23.99 0.47 0.95
CA VAL A 168 -22.60 0.94 1.02
C VAL A 168 -21.70 -0.28 1.14
N GLN A 169 -20.55 -0.22 0.48
CA GLN A 169 -19.52 -1.25 0.56
C GLN A 169 -18.36 -0.77 1.41
N ASP A 170 -18.04 -1.50 2.48
CA ASP A 170 -16.86 -1.24 3.31
C ASP A 170 -15.81 -2.33 3.11
N PRO A 171 -14.57 -1.95 2.82
CA PRO A 171 -13.49 -2.92 2.77
C PRO A 171 -13.08 -3.34 4.20
N VAL A 172 -13.06 -4.64 4.46
CA VAL A 172 -12.51 -5.22 5.67
C VAL A 172 -11.16 -5.83 5.33
N TYR A 173 -10.12 -5.41 6.03
CA TYR A 173 -8.76 -5.89 5.82
C TYR A 173 -8.30 -6.76 6.99
N ILE A 174 -7.35 -7.63 6.71
CA ILE A 174 -6.46 -8.26 7.69
C ILE A 174 -5.13 -7.52 7.70
N TYR A 175 -4.52 -7.40 8.87
CA TYR A 175 -3.37 -6.53 9.08
C TYR A 175 -2.20 -7.25 9.73
N GLY A 176 -0.99 -6.73 9.50
CA GLY A 176 0.19 -7.09 10.28
C GLY A 176 1.09 -5.90 10.56
N ASN A 177 1.89 -6.00 11.61
CA ASN A 177 2.85 -4.98 12.00
C ASN A 177 4.19 -5.64 12.28
N PHE A 178 5.25 -5.16 11.61
CA PHE A 178 6.60 -5.70 11.74
C PHE A 178 7.61 -4.57 11.92
N ALA A 179 8.76 -4.86 12.52
CA ALA A 179 9.83 -3.89 12.73
C ALA A 179 11.21 -4.53 12.58
N ARG A 180 12.20 -3.70 12.20
CA ARG A 180 13.62 -3.99 12.18
C ARG A 180 14.37 -2.95 12.99
#